data_AF-A0AAE3A774-F1
#
_entry.id   AF-A0AAE3A774-F1
#
_cell.length_a   1.000
_cell.length_b   1.000
_cell.length_c   1.000
_cell.angle_alpha   90.00
_cell.angle_beta   90.00
_cell.angle_gamma   90.00
#
_symmetry.space_group_name_H-M   'P 1'
#
loop_
_entity.id
_entity.type
_entity.pdbx_description
1 polymer ?
#
loop_
_entity_poly.entity_id
_entity_poly.type
_entity_poly.pdbx_seq_one_letter_code
_entity_poly.pdbx_strand_id
1 'polypeptide(L)'
;MDKKCHHLIIDKEFKALSPLYSKDILSKAETDILLSGSLSSPIKVWGNTILTDFLSYQICHKLNIPFEIERITFYSRSDALLYTCRTFIETENLSEPHNRYLIGKAYFYMCALMADVYHGRRPNPFAKEHTQILKNKYARNKTAFIAASLFHVSPTTVTKYASFANAIDEIRKKNMVVSDAILEQSFRISMENTIALAKLPTARITWAYKEGITKLPENFFEAHLQLPPKADPQIKQMPAYDKDAELSSLTLTINAWNTSMERFLRISKLSLASDEAKEKLNQALIKLSNTATLIQFKIKESDHES
;
A
#
# COMPACT_ATOMS: atom_id res chain seq x y z
N MET A 1 29.13 6.16 28.25
CA MET A 1 27.95 7.06 28.25
C MET A 1 27.00 6.56 29.35
N ASP A 2 26.41 7.45 30.14
CA ASP A 2 25.54 7.05 31.26
C ASP A 2 24.22 6.48 30.72
N LYS A 3 23.96 5.19 30.98
CA LYS A 3 22.68 4.53 30.66
C LYS A 3 21.62 4.97 31.69
N LYS A 4 20.54 5.60 31.22
CA LYS A 4 19.40 6.01 32.05
C LYS A 4 18.10 5.76 31.31
N CYS A 5 17.00 5.62 32.05
CA CYS A 5 15.66 5.63 31.46
C CYS A 5 15.32 7.07 31.07
N HIS A 6 15.21 7.33 29.77
CA HIS A 6 14.86 8.65 29.24
C HIS A 6 13.42 8.67 28.74
N HIS A 7 12.71 9.76 29.01
CA HIS A 7 11.42 10.03 28.38
C HIS A 7 11.65 10.76 27.05
N LEU A 8 11.37 10.07 25.94
CA LEU A 8 11.55 10.57 24.59
C LEU A 8 10.20 10.81 23.89
N ILE A 9 10.18 11.78 22.98
CA ILE A 9 9.01 12.20 22.22
C ILE A 9 8.85 11.31 20.98
N ILE A 10 7.67 10.71 20.84
CA ILE A 10 7.25 10.01 19.62
C ILE A 10 6.51 11.01 18.73
N ASP A 11 7.21 11.58 17.77
CA ASP A 11 6.61 12.47 16.78
C ASP A 11 5.85 11.67 15.72
N LYS A 12 4.62 12.12 15.40
CA LYS A 12 3.70 11.40 14.50
C LYS A 12 4.24 11.26 13.08
N GLU A 13 4.95 12.26 12.56
CA GLU A 13 5.46 12.24 11.19
C GLU A 13 6.63 11.27 11.05
N PHE A 14 7.56 11.29 12.01
CA PHE A 14 8.66 10.33 12.04
C PHE A 14 8.14 8.91 12.26
N LYS A 15 7.16 8.72 13.17
CA LYS A 15 6.57 7.41 13.41
C LYS A 15 5.82 6.88 12.18
N ALA A 16 5.19 7.74 11.38
CA ALA A 16 4.51 7.33 10.15
C ALA A 16 5.46 6.83 9.05
N LEU A 17 6.76 7.17 9.11
CA LEU A 17 7.78 6.65 8.20
C LEU A 17 8.29 5.26 8.62
N SER A 18 8.16 4.91 9.91
CA SER A 18 8.58 3.63 10.45
C SER A 18 7.92 2.48 9.68
N PRO A 19 8.65 1.41 9.36
CA PRO A 19 8.02 0.17 8.93
C PRO A 19 7.09 -0.34 10.04
N LEU A 20 6.09 -1.10 9.63
CA LEU A 20 5.27 -1.88 10.54
C LEU A 20 5.94 -3.23 10.75
N TYR A 21 6.07 -3.62 12.01
CA TYR A 21 6.75 -4.85 12.40
C TYR A 21 5.72 -5.94 12.62
N SER A 22 5.96 -7.13 12.06
CA SER A 22 5.12 -8.30 12.33
C SER A 22 5.25 -8.71 13.80
N LYS A 23 4.23 -9.42 14.32
CA LYS A 23 4.23 -9.92 15.70
C LYS A 23 5.46 -10.79 16.01
N ASP A 24 5.94 -11.54 15.02
CA ASP A 24 7.11 -12.41 15.18
C ASP A 24 8.40 -11.59 15.36
N ILE A 25 8.57 -10.53 14.56
CA ILE A 25 9.71 -9.61 14.69
C ILE A 25 9.67 -8.89 16.03
N LEU A 26 8.49 -8.42 16.45
CA LEU A 26 8.30 -7.79 17.75
C LEU A 26 8.67 -8.72 18.90
N SER A 27 8.17 -9.96 18.86
CA SER A 27 8.41 -10.97 19.91
C SER A 27 9.89 -11.33 19.99
N LYS A 28 10.56 -11.50 18.83
CA LYS A 28 11.99 -11.77 18.77
C LYS A 28 12.82 -10.61 19.33
N ALA A 29 12.49 -9.37 18.95
CA ALA A 29 13.17 -8.19 19.48
C ALA A 29 12.97 -8.06 21.00
N GLU A 30 11.77 -8.33 21.51
CA GLU A 30 11.51 -8.36 22.95
C GLU A 30 12.36 -9.42 23.66
N THR A 31 12.43 -10.64 23.14
CA THR A 31 13.26 -11.71 23.73
C THR A 31 14.74 -11.39 23.69
N ASP A 32 15.23 -10.84 22.57
CA ASP A 32 16.65 -10.52 22.40
C ASP A 32 17.08 -9.43 23.40
N ILE A 33 16.25 -8.40 23.59
CA ILE A 33 16.52 -7.31 24.55
C ILE A 33 16.42 -7.80 26.00
N LEU A 34 15.48 -8.70 26.30
CA LEU A 34 15.35 -9.32 27.63
C LEU A 34 16.57 -10.17 27.99
N LEU A 35 17.08 -10.95 27.04
CA LEU A 35 18.24 -11.82 27.24
C LEU A 35 19.54 -11.02 27.37
N SER A 36 19.71 -9.96 26.56
CA SER A 36 20.91 -9.13 26.60
C SER A 36 20.94 -8.15 27.78
N GLY A 37 19.77 -7.76 28.31
CA GLY A 37 19.63 -6.75 29.36
C GLY A 37 20.03 -5.33 28.93
N SER A 38 20.31 -5.10 27.64
CA SER A 38 20.70 -3.80 27.08
C SER A 38 20.50 -3.79 25.56
N LEU A 39 20.23 -2.61 25.00
CA LEU A 39 20.27 -2.43 23.55
C LEU A 39 21.70 -2.57 23.01
N SER A 40 21.83 -3.16 21.83
CA SER A 40 23.10 -3.28 21.09
C SER A 40 23.53 -1.96 20.45
N SER A 41 22.58 -1.09 20.13
CA SER A 41 22.82 0.23 19.54
C SER A 41 22.08 1.32 20.32
N PRO A 42 22.65 2.54 20.41
CA PRO A 42 21.97 3.66 21.03
C PRO A 42 20.73 4.08 20.24
N ILE A 43 19.75 4.66 20.93
CA ILE A 43 18.54 5.22 20.32
C ILE A 43 18.88 6.58 19.70
N LYS A 44 18.63 6.73 18.40
CA LYS A 44 18.92 7.97 17.66
C LYS A 44 17.81 8.99 17.87
N VAL A 45 18.18 10.19 18.31
CA VAL A 45 17.25 11.29 18.60
C VAL A 45 17.70 12.62 18.00
N TRP A 46 16.74 13.46 17.66
CA TRP A 46 16.95 14.88 17.39
C TRP A 46 16.30 15.71 18.50
N GLY A 47 17.13 16.37 19.31
CA GLY A 47 16.67 16.94 20.58
C GLY A 47 16.20 15.83 21.53
N ASN A 48 14.89 15.75 21.75
CA ASN A 48 14.25 14.67 22.51
C ASN A 48 13.30 13.81 21.63
N THR A 49 13.28 14.03 20.32
CA THR A 49 12.40 13.32 19.38
C THR A 49 13.11 12.11 18.80
N ILE A 50 12.47 10.94 18.85
CA ILE A 50 13.00 9.69 18.27
C ILE A 50 12.99 9.78 16.74
N LEU A 51 14.09 9.36 16.11
CA LEU A 51 14.23 9.37 14.66
C LEU A 51 13.88 8.03 14.02
N THR A 52 14.42 6.93 14.54
CA THR A 52 14.37 5.61 13.89
C THR A 52 14.02 4.46 14.84
N ASP A 53 14.60 4.43 16.05
CA ASP A 53 14.57 3.26 16.94
C ASP A 53 13.28 3.18 17.80
N PHE A 54 12.11 3.38 17.18
CA PHE A 54 10.81 3.41 17.86
C PHE A 54 10.47 2.09 18.57
N LEU A 55 10.77 0.95 17.94
CA LEU A 55 10.51 -0.36 18.52
C LEU A 55 11.36 -0.59 19.77
N SER A 56 12.67 -0.39 19.65
CA SER A 56 13.63 -0.50 20.74
C SER A 56 13.24 0.40 21.91
N TYR A 57 12.85 1.65 21.64
CA TYR A 57 12.35 2.57 22.67
C TYR A 57 11.12 2.01 23.38
N GLN A 58 10.11 1.53 22.63
CA GLN A 58 8.87 1.01 23.22
C GLN A 58 9.12 -0.18 24.14
N ILE A 59 10.00 -1.10 23.72
CA ILE A 59 10.37 -2.29 24.51
C ILE A 59 11.13 -1.88 25.77
N CYS A 60 12.19 -1.07 25.63
CA CYS A 60 12.99 -0.63 26.77
C CYS A 60 12.17 0.19 27.77
N HIS A 61 11.28 1.05 27.29
CA HIS A 61 10.41 1.84 28.15
C HIS A 61 9.38 0.95 28.89
N LYS A 62 8.79 -0.05 28.22
CA LYS A 62 7.84 -0.99 28.83
C LYS A 62 8.49 -1.87 29.89
N LEU A 63 9.74 -2.29 29.66
CA LEU A 63 10.49 -3.18 30.55
C LEU A 63 11.38 -2.43 31.56
N ASN A 64 11.37 -1.09 31.53
CA ASN A 64 12.22 -0.22 32.35
C ASN A 64 13.73 -0.55 32.23
N ILE A 65 14.17 -0.88 31.01
CA ILE A 65 15.57 -1.21 30.71
C ILE A 65 16.32 0.10 30.35
N PRO A 66 17.41 0.44 31.04
CA PRO A 66 18.24 1.59 30.68
C PRO A 66 18.85 1.46 29.29
N PHE A 67 18.90 2.57 28.54
CA PHE A 67 19.47 2.60 27.19
C PHE A 67 20.37 3.83 26.98
N GLU A 68 21.20 3.76 25.95
CA GLU A 68 22.03 4.89 25.51
C GLU A 68 21.31 5.69 24.42
N ILE A 69 21.60 6.98 24.36
CA ILE A 69 21.06 7.89 23.37
C ILE A 69 22.19 8.45 22.51
N GLU A 70 21.98 8.40 21.19
CA GLU A 70 22.79 9.10 20.21
C GLU A 70 22.03 10.36 19.76
N ARG A 71 22.57 11.54 20.08
CA ARG A 71 21.97 12.83 19.70
C ARG A 71 22.52 13.27 18.36
N ILE A 72 21.65 13.40 17.37
CA ILE A 72 21.98 13.89 16.03
C ILE A 72 21.42 15.30 15.87
N THR A 73 22.24 16.20 15.33
CA THR A 73 21.87 17.59 15.09
C THR A 73 21.50 17.82 13.64
N PHE A 74 20.35 18.44 13.40
CA PHE A 74 19.87 18.82 12.08
C PHE A 74 19.54 20.30 12.04
N TYR A 75 19.78 20.92 10.89
CA TYR A 75 19.46 22.33 10.65
C TYR A 75 17.94 22.56 10.55
N SER A 76 17.22 21.63 9.92
CA SER A 76 15.78 21.71 9.75
C SER A 76 15.10 20.36 10.01
N ARG A 77 13.78 20.41 10.22
CA ARG A 77 12.96 19.20 10.30
C ARG A 77 13.03 18.35 9.03
N SER A 78 13.12 18.97 7.85
CA SER A 78 13.26 18.26 6.58
C SER A 78 14.59 17.51 6.48
N ASP A 79 15.67 18.03 7.08
CA ASP A 79 16.96 17.31 7.15
C ASP A 79 16.82 16.04 8.03
N ALA A 80 16.16 16.17 9.19
CA ALA A 80 15.91 15.05 10.09
C ALA A 80 15.00 13.98 9.46
N LEU A 81 13.94 14.39 8.78
CA LEU A 81 13.02 13.46 8.09
C LEU A 81 13.70 12.75 6.91
N LEU A 82 14.53 13.46 6.16
CA LEU A 82 15.32 12.85 5.09
C LEU A 82 16.31 11.82 5.66
N TYR A 83 16.97 12.14 6.76
CA TYR A 83 17.84 11.20 7.48
C TYR A 83 17.08 9.94 7.88
N THR A 84 15.92 10.08 8.53
CA THR A 84 15.07 8.95 8.92
C THR A 84 14.69 8.07 7.73
N CYS A 85 14.25 8.65 6.60
CA CYS A 85 13.97 7.87 5.40
C CYS A 85 15.18 7.07 4.92
N ARG A 86 16.36 7.71 4.86
CA ARG A 86 17.59 7.05 4.41
C ARG A 86 18.00 5.92 5.34
N THR A 87 17.99 6.15 6.65
CA THR A 87 18.34 5.13 7.62
C THR A 87 17.42 3.92 7.49
N PHE A 88 16.10 4.11 7.42
CA PHE A 88 15.19 2.97 7.23
C PHE A 88 15.43 2.22 5.91
N ILE A 89 15.72 2.92 4.81
CA ILE A 89 16.05 2.29 3.53
C ILE A 89 17.35 1.48 3.62
N GLU A 90 18.34 1.97 4.35
CA GLU A 90 19.68 1.37 4.46
C GLU A 90 19.74 0.23 5.49
N THR A 91 18.93 0.26 6.56
CA THR A 91 19.07 -0.65 7.71
C THR A 91 17.93 -1.65 7.89
N GLU A 92 16.73 -1.37 7.37
CA GLU A 92 15.56 -2.22 7.59
C GLU A 92 15.28 -3.12 6.39
N ASN A 93 14.74 -4.31 6.64
CA ASN A 93 14.23 -5.17 5.59
C ASN A 93 12.81 -4.73 5.20
N LEU A 94 12.73 -3.69 4.36
CA LEU A 94 11.46 -3.11 3.93
C LEU A 94 10.78 -3.93 2.84
N SER A 95 9.45 -3.98 2.89
CA SER A 95 8.67 -4.41 1.74
C SER A 95 8.92 -3.48 0.54
N GLU A 96 8.72 -4.00 -0.67
CA GLU A 96 8.90 -3.18 -1.88
C GLU A 96 7.99 -1.93 -1.89
N PRO A 97 6.69 -2.00 -1.54
CA PRO A 97 5.84 -0.81 -1.46
C PRO A 97 6.32 0.21 -0.41
N HIS A 98 6.81 -0.24 0.74
CA HIS A 98 7.31 0.67 1.78
C HIS A 98 8.61 1.36 1.37
N ASN A 99 9.53 0.64 0.71
CA ASN A 99 10.74 1.25 0.16
C ASN A 99 10.39 2.35 -0.87
N ARG A 100 9.45 2.07 -1.79
CA ARG A 100 8.96 3.06 -2.76
C ARG A 100 8.33 4.28 -2.07
N TYR A 101 7.54 4.05 -1.01
CA TYR A 101 6.94 5.12 -0.20
C TYR A 101 8.02 6.02 0.40
N LEU A 102 9.04 5.44 1.05
CA LEU A 102 10.12 6.22 1.69
C LEU A 102 10.95 7.02 0.69
N ILE A 103 11.29 6.46 -0.47
CA ILE A 103 12.00 7.21 -1.53
C ILE A 103 11.13 8.39 -2.01
N GLY A 104 9.81 8.18 -2.16
CA GLY A 104 8.87 9.25 -2.50
C GLY A 104 8.79 10.35 -1.43
N LYS A 105 8.75 9.99 -0.15
CA LYS A 105 8.78 10.94 0.97
C LYS A 105 10.10 11.70 1.05
N ALA A 106 11.22 10.99 0.92
CA ALA A 106 12.56 11.58 0.86
C ALA A 106 12.64 12.63 -0.24
N TYR A 107 12.10 12.37 -1.42
CA TYR A 107 12.04 13.35 -2.51
C TYR A 107 11.29 14.64 -2.12
N PHE A 108 10.16 14.55 -1.42
CA PHE A 108 9.45 15.74 -0.94
C PHE A 108 10.28 16.56 0.07
N TYR A 109 10.95 15.89 0.99
CA TYR A 109 11.84 16.57 1.94
C TYR A 109 13.03 17.21 1.21
N MET A 110 13.64 16.51 0.24
CA MET A 110 14.69 17.08 -0.61
C MET A 110 14.20 18.29 -1.41
N CYS A 111 12.94 18.30 -1.87
CA CYS A 111 12.36 19.48 -2.54
C CYS A 111 12.29 20.68 -1.60
N ALA A 112 11.86 20.49 -0.35
CA ALA A 112 11.86 21.56 0.65
C ALA A 112 13.28 22.08 0.93
N LEU A 113 14.25 21.17 1.10
CA LEU A 113 15.66 21.53 1.29
C LEU A 113 16.22 22.32 0.09
N MET A 114 15.94 21.88 -1.13
CA MET A 114 16.38 22.56 -2.35
C MET A 114 15.69 23.91 -2.55
N ALA A 115 14.44 24.07 -2.14
CA ALA A 115 13.76 25.36 -2.16
C ALA A 115 14.53 26.40 -1.33
N ASP A 116 14.93 26.03 -0.10
CA ASP A 116 15.75 26.92 0.74
C ASP A 116 17.12 27.24 0.12
N VAL A 117 17.73 26.29 -0.59
CA VAL A 117 18.97 26.51 -1.35
C VAL A 117 18.75 27.54 -2.47
N TYR A 118 17.67 27.40 -3.24
CA TYR A 118 17.35 28.33 -4.33
C TYR A 118 16.99 29.74 -3.83
N HIS A 119 16.42 29.84 -2.63
CA HIS A 119 16.17 31.12 -1.97
C HIS A 119 17.39 31.70 -1.24
N GLY A 120 18.56 31.04 -1.30
CA GLY A 120 19.78 31.49 -0.65
C GLY A 120 19.73 31.44 0.89
N ARG A 121 18.78 30.71 1.47
CA ARG A 121 18.60 30.58 2.93
C ARG A 121 19.58 29.59 3.55
N ARG A 122 20.17 28.71 2.74
CA ARG A 122 21.13 27.70 3.16
C ARG A 122 22.06 27.30 2.02
N PRO A 123 23.26 26.78 2.32
CA PRO A 123 24.06 26.08 1.32
C PRO A 123 23.41 24.76 0.93
N ASN A 124 23.83 24.24 -0.24
CA ASN A 124 23.39 22.93 -0.72
C ASN A 124 23.87 21.80 0.22
N PRO A 125 22.96 21.01 0.81
CA PRO A 125 23.34 19.93 1.74
C PRO A 125 23.79 18.63 1.06
N PHE A 126 23.65 18.51 -0.26
CA PHE A 126 23.95 17.28 -0.99
C PHE A 126 25.37 17.29 -1.53
N ALA A 127 26.02 16.12 -1.53
CA ALA A 127 27.37 15.95 -2.05
C ALA A 127 27.51 16.38 -3.53
N LYS A 128 28.73 16.74 -3.93
CA LYS A 128 29.03 17.22 -5.29
C LYS A 128 28.70 16.18 -6.38
N GLU A 129 28.85 14.90 -6.06
CA GLU A 129 28.53 13.78 -6.97
C GLU A 129 27.06 13.75 -7.39
N HIS A 130 26.13 13.97 -6.45
CA HIS A 130 24.70 13.96 -6.73
C HIS A 130 24.19 15.28 -7.33
N THR A 131 24.97 16.36 -7.24
CA THR A 131 24.51 17.73 -7.56
C THR A 131 25.07 18.29 -8.86
N GLN A 132 25.77 17.47 -9.65
CA GLN A 132 26.30 17.86 -10.97
C GLN A 132 25.20 18.41 -11.88
N ILE A 133 23.98 17.85 -11.80
CA ILE A 133 22.81 18.29 -12.56
C ILE A 133 22.42 19.75 -12.33
N LEU A 134 22.82 20.35 -11.21
CA LEU A 134 22.48 21.75 -10.90
C LEU A 134 23.06 22.75 -11.91
N LYS A 135 24.19 22.40 -12.54
CA LYS A 135 24.85 23.19 -13.60
C LYS A 135 24.06 23.20 -14.91
N ASN A 136 23.21 22.19 -15.14
CA ASN A 136 22.41 22.11 -16.35
C ASN A 136 21.21 23.07 -16.26
N LYS A 137 21.15 24.04 -17.17
CA LYS A 137 20.06 25.04 -17.23
C LYS A 137 18.76 24.48 -17.82
N TYR A 138 18.84 23.44 -18.65
CA TYR A 138 17.69 22.84 -19.34
C TYR A 138 17.03 21.72 -18.52
N ALA A 139 17.71 21.21 -17.49
CA ALA A 139 17.18 20.17 -16.62
C ALA A 139 16.00 20.71 -15.79
N ARG A 140 14.80 20.23 -16.12
CA ARG A 140 13.61 20.39 -15.26
C ARG A 140 13.69 19.38 -14.11
N ASN A 141 13.10 19.71 -12.97
CA ASN A 141 13.05 18.84 -11.78
C ASN A 141 14.42 18.37 -11.29
N LYS A 142 15.38 19.30 -11.13
CA LYS A 142 16.75 19.02 -10.67
C LYS A 142 16.80 18.15 -9.39
N THR A 143 15.88 18.37 -8.46
CA THR A 143 15.78 17.56 -7.23
C THR A 143 15.53 16.08 -7.51
N ALA A 144 14.75 15.74 -8.55
CA ALA A 144 14.47 14.35 -8.90
C ALA A 144 15.74 13.65 -9.40
N PHE A 145 16.63 14.37 -10.08
CA PHE A 145 17.95 13.85 -10.48
C PHE A 145 18.89 13.66 -9.28
N ILE A 146 18.88 14.58 -8.31
CA ILE A 146 19.65 14.42 -7.07
C ILE A 146 19.16 13.20 -6.31
N ALA A 147 17.84 13.05 -6.12
CA ALA A 147 17.24 11.90 -5.46
C ALA A 147 17.51 10.59 -6.22
N ALA A 148 17.42 10.61 -7.54
CA ALA A 148 17.73 9.47 -8.40
C ALA A 148 19.17 8.98 -8.20
N SER A 149 20.12 9.93 -8.15
CA SER A 149 21.52 9.62 -7.88
C SER A 149 21.74 9.10 -6.46
N LEU A 150 21.05 9.66 -5.46
CA LEU A 150 21.18 9.29 -4.06
C LEU A 150 20.59 7.90 -3.75
N PHE A 151 19.48 7.54 -4.37
CA PHE A 151 18.75 6.28 -4.12
C PHE A 151 18.97 5.24 -5.22
N HIS A 152 19.89 5.47 -6.16
CA HIS A 152 20.22 4.57 -7.27
C HIS A 152 19.01 4.14 -8.11
N VAL A 153 18.11 5.09 -8.42
CA VAL A 153 16.92 4.87 -9.25
C VAL A 153 16.87 5.90 -10.39
N SER A 154 15.99 5.71 -11.38
CA SER A 154 15.82 6.71 -12.44
C SER A 154 15.05 7.95 -11.95
N PRO A 155 15.28 9.16 -12.49
CA PRO A 155 14.51 10.35 -12.13
C PRO A 155 13.01 10.19 -12.36
N THR A 156 12.61 9.48 -13.42
CA THR A 156 11.22 9.13 -13.71
C THR A 156 10.63 8.17 -12.66
N THR A 157 11.46 7.28 -12.12
CA THR A 157 11.06 6.39 -11.02
C THR A 157 10.82 7.20 -9.74
N VAL A 158 11.68 8.17 -9.43
CA VAL A 158 11.50 9.06 -8.27
C VAL A 158 10.16 9.80 -8.34
N THR A 159 9.79 10.35 -9.50
CA THR A 159 8.52 11.08 -9.65
C THR A 159 7.30 10.16 -9.53
N LYS A 160 7.40 8.92 -10.02
CA LYS A 160 6.37 7.88 -9.80
C LYS A 160 6.24 7.54 -8.32
N TYR A 161 7.35 7.33 -7.62
CA TYR A 161 7.37 7.05 -6.19
C TYR A 161 6.85 8.22 -5.36
N ALA A 162 7.13 9.47 -5.74
CA ALA A 162 6.56 10.65 -5.12
C ALA A 162 5.03 10.69 -5.26
N SER A 163 4.50 10.39 -6.44
CA SER A 163 3.05 10.32 -6.69
C SER A 163 2.40 9.20 -5.88
N PHE A 164 3.05 8.04 -5.81
CA PHE A 164 2.64 6.92 -4.98
C PHE A 164 2.65 7.28 -3.49
N ALA A 165 3.70 7.93 -2.99
CA ALA A 165 3.80 8.33 -1.59
C ALA A 165 2.70 9.32 -1.19
N ASN A 166 2.41 10.30 -2.06
CA ASN A 166 1.29 11.21 -1.84
C ASN A 166 -0.07 10.46 -1.84
N ALA A 167 -0.25 9.49 -2.74
CA ALA A 167 -1.46 8.67 -2.76
C ALA A 167 -1.62 7.85 -1.48
N ILE A 168 -0.54 7.27 -0.95
CA ILE A 168 -0.55 6.55 0.32
C ILE A 168 -0.90 7.50 1.48
N ASP A 169 -0.35 8.71 1.53
CA ASP A 169 -0.69 9.69 2.56
C ASP A 169 -2.18 10.09 2.51
N GLU A 170 -2.74 10.24 1.30
CA GLU A 170 -4.17 10.51 1.12
C GLU A 170 -5.06 9.32 1.53
N ILE A 171 -4.66 8.09 1.19
CA ILE A 171 -5.34 6.88 1.66
C ILE A 171 -5.25 6.80 3.18
N ARG A 172 -4.08 7.06 3.77
CA ARG A 172 -3.85 7.02 5.22
C ARG A 172 -4.76 7.99 5.98
N LYS A 173 -4.96 9.20 5.46
CA LYS A 173 -5.92 10.18 6.02
C LYS A 173 -7.36 9.67 6.01
N LYS A 174 -7.75 8.89 4.99
CA LYS A 174 -9.12 8.37 4.82
C LYS A 174 -9.35 7.05 5.56
N ASN A 175 -8.38 6.13 5.48
CA ASN A 175 -8.38 4.81 6.07
C ASN A 175 -6.94 4.30 6.25
N MET A 176 -6.43 4.43 7.48
CA MET A 176 -5.08 4.01 7.87
C MET A 176 -4.83 2.50 7.67
N VAL A 177 -5.84 1.66 7.91
CA VAL A 177 -5.71 0.19 7.77
C VAL A 177 -5.39 -0.19 6.33
N VAL A 178 -6.02 0.49 5.37
CA VAL A 178 -5.78 0.22 3.94
C VAL A 178 -4.40 0.70 3.52
N SER A 179 -3.96 1.89 3.96
CA SER A 179 -2.59 2.34 3.65
C SER A 179 -1.53 1.41 4.22
N ASP A 180 -1.73 0.93 5.45
CA ASP A 180 -0.80 0.04 6.13
C ASP A 180 -0.76 -1.32 5.42
N ALA A 181 -1.91 -1.86 5.02
CA ALA A 181 -1.99 -3.11 4.26
C ALA A 181 -1.28 -3.04 2.90
N ILE A 182 -1.33 -1.89 2.22
CA ILE A 182 -0.59 -1.68 0.96
C ILE A 182 0.91 -1.66 1.22
N LEU A 183 1.35 -0.94 2.27
CA LEU A 183 2.76 -0.84 2.62
C LEU A 183 3.32 -2.19 3.10
N GLU A 184 2.60 -2.95 3.91
CA GLU A 184 2.99 -4.30 4.34
C GLU A 184 2.87 -5.36 3.23
N GLN A 185 2.39 -4.99 2.04
CA GLN A 185 2.18 -5.88 0.91
C GLN A 185 1.12 -6.99 1.17
N SER A 186 0.30 -6.84 2.22
CA SER A 186 -0.87 -7.70 2.47
C SER A 186 -2.03 -7.37 1.53
N PHE A 187 -2.12 -6.13 1.04
CA PHE A 187 -2.98 -5.74 -0.09
C PHE A 187 -2.14 -5.36 -1.32
N ARG A 188 -2.05 -6.28 -2.28
CA ARG A 188 -1.17 -6.15 -3.46
C ARG A 188 -1.84 -5.38 -4.61
N ILE A 189 -1.69 -4.07 -4.61
CA ILE A 189 -2.20 -3.15 -5.64
C ILE A 189 -1.04 -2.44 -6.36
N SER A 190 -1.18 -2.15 -7.66
CA SER A 190 -0.14 -1.42 -8.41
C SER A 190 -0.06 0.04 -7.98
N MET A 191 1.05 0.73 -8.31
CA MET A 191 1.20 2.15 -8.00
C MET A 191 0.15 3.00 -8.70
N GLU A 192 -0.12 2.71 -9.98
CA GLU A 192 -1.13 3.41 -10.78
C GLU A 192 -2.53 3.27 -10.16
N ASN A 193 -2.88 2.05 -9.73
CA ASN A 193 -4.16 1.78 -9.08
C ASN A 193 -4.21 2.35 -7.67
N THR A 194 -3.09 2.45 -6.95
CA THR A 194 -3.03 3.14 -5.66
C THR A 194 -3.33 4.63 -5.82
N ILE A 195 -2.78 5.27 -6.85
CA ILE A 195 -3.05 6.68 -7.16
C ILE A 195 -4.53 6.87 -7.52
N ALA A 196 -5.13 5.94 -8.27
CA ALA A 196 -6.56 5.93 -8.55
C ALA A 196 -7.40 5.76 -7.27
N LEU A 197 -7.06 4.77 -6.44
CA LEU A 197 -7.74 4.46 -5.17
C LEU A 197 -7.75 5.66 -4.22
N ALA A 198 -6.64 6.40 -4.13
CA ALA A 198 -6.51 7.58 -3.29
C ALA A 198 -7.51 8.69 -3.63
N LYS A 199 -8.00 8.76 -4.87
CA LYS A 199 -8.99 9.76 -5.31
C LYS A 199 -10.41 9.41 -4.88
N LEU A 200 -10.67 8.17 -4.44
CA LEU A 200 -12.01 7.70 -4.13
C LEU A 200 -12.48 8.12 -2.72
N PRO A 201 -13.80 8.10 -2.45
CA PRO A 201 -14.34 8.26 -1.12
C PRO A 201 -13.95 7.10 -0.19
N THR A 202 -13.88 7.36 1.12
CA THR A 202 -13.50 6.37 2.15
C THR A 202 -14.30 5.06 2.09
N ALA A 203 -15.60 5.13 1.74
CA ALA A 203 -16.44 3.95 1.59
C ALA A 203 -15.95 3.03 0.45
N ARG A 204 -15.57 3.61 -0.69
CA ARG A 204 -15.07 2.87 -1.86
C ARG A 204 -13.67 2.30 -1.60
N ILE A 205 -12.80 3.04 -0.91
CA ILE A 205 -11.48 2.54 -0.51
C ILE A 205 -11.62 1.31 0.38
N THR A 206 -12.48 1.40 1.40
CA THR A 206 -12.73 0.29 2.33
C THR A 206 -13.34 -0.91 1.62
N TRP A 207 -14.29 -0.69 0.72
CA TRP A 207 -14.89 -1.75 -0.07
C TRP A 207 -13.87 -2.44 -0.99
N ALA A 208 -13.08 -1.68 -1.74
CA ALA A 208 -12.05 -2.22 -2.62
C ALA A 208 -11.01 -3.08 -1.86
N TYR A 209 -10.65 -2.67 -0.64
CA TYR A 209 -9.78 -3.47 0.22
C TYR A 209 -10.44 -4.77 0.68
N LYS A 210 -11.70 -4.74 1.15
CA LYS A 210 -12.44 -5.93 1.61
C LYS A 210 -12.64 -6.96 0.49
N GLU A 211 -12.95 -6.49 -0.71
CA GLU A 211 -13.17 -7.34 -1.88
C GLU A 211 -11.86 -7.74 -2.58
N GLY A 212 -10.69 -7.28 -2.11
CA GLY A 212 -9.40 -7.61 -2.72
C GLY A 212 -9.23 -7.08 -4.15
N ILE A 213 -9.81 -5.91 -4.47
CA ILE A 213 -9.79 -5.33 -5.82
C ILE A 213 -8.42 -4.74 -6.12
N THR A 214 -7.62 -5.45 -6.91
CA THR A 214 -6.26 -5.04 -7.29
C THR A 214 -6.17 -4.31 -8.63
N LYS A 215 -7.19 -4.47 -9.48
CA LYS A 215 -7.36 -3.77 -10.76
C LYS A 215 -8.64 -2.95 -10.71
N LEU A 216 -8.51 -1.63 -10.72
CA LEU A 216 -9.65 -0.71 -10.77
C LEU A 216 -10.14 -0.61 -12.23
N PRO A 217 -11.38 -0.99 -12.55
CA PRO A 217 -11.98 -0.80 -13.87
C PRO A 217 -11.99 0.69 -14.28
N GLU A 218 -11.98 0.98 -15.58
CA GLU A 218 -12.05 2.37 -16.09
C GLU A 218 -13.31 3.11 -15.60
N ASN A 219 -14.43 2.39 -15.47
CA ASN A 219 -15.71 2.93 -15.01
C ASN A 219 -15.80 3.11 -13.48
N PHE A 220 -14.73 2.84 -12.72
CA PHE A 220 -14.75 2.99 -11.25
C PHE A 220 -14.78 4.45 -10.80
N PHE A 221 -14.48 5.38 -11.71
CA PHE A 221 -14.59 6.82 -11.52
C PHE A 221 -15.96 7.38 -11.91
N GLU A 222 -16.84 6.59 -12.55
CA GLU A 222 -18.20 7.02 -12.85
C GLU A 222 -18.98 7.09 -11.54
N ALA A 223 -19.26 8.31 -11.13
CA ALA A 223 -19.92 8.66 -9.89
C ALA A 223 -21.41 8.28 -9.89
N HIS A 224 -21.79 7.08 -10.32
CA HIS A 224 -23.16 6.59 -10.13
C HIS A 224 -23.16 5.08 -9.89
N LEU A 225 -23.08 4.71 -8.63
CA LEU A 225 -23.76 3.53 -8.10
C LEU A 225 -24.07 3.86 -6.65
N GLN A 226 -25.38 3.97 -6.38
CA GLN A 226 -25.93 4.09 -5.05
C GLN A 226 -25.20 3.08 -4.16
N LEU A 227 -24.50 3.58 -3.14
CA LEU A 227 -24.15 2.72 -2.02
C LEU A 227 -25.49 2.11 -1.58
N PRO A 228 -25.62 0.77 -1.44
CA PRO A 228 -26.79 0.23 -0.78
C PRO A 228 -26.92 1.00 0.54
N PRO A 229 -28.11 1.52 0.87
CA PRO A 229 -28.29 2.37 2.03
C PRO A 229 -27.67 1.68 3.23
N LYS A 230 -26.84 2.41 3.99
CA LYS A 230 -26.29 1.91 5.26
C LYS A 230 -27.49 1.49 6.11
N ALA A 231 -27.71 0.19 6.23
CA ALA A 231 -28.59 -0.33 7.25
C ALA A 231 -27.99 0.08 8.59
N ASP A 232 -28.82 0.70 9.43
CA ASP A 232 -28.52 0.89 10.84
C ASP A 232 -28.00 -0.43 11.42
N PRO A 233 -27.03 -0.40 12.35
CA PRO A 233 -26.54 -1.61 12.99
C PRO A 233 -27.62 -2.14 13.95
N GLN A 234 -28.65 -2.77 13.40
CA GLN A 234 -29.51 -3.66 14.17
C GLN A 234 -28.80 -5.00 14.29
N ILE A 235 -28.61 -5.36 15.55
CA ILE A 235 -28.01 -6.59 16.07
C ILE A 235 -28.39 -7.78 15.18
N LYS A 236 -27.36 -8.44 14.65
CA LYS A 236 -27.34 -9.69 13.88
C LYS A 236 -28.57 -10.58 14.12
N GLN A 237 -29.62 -10.41 13.32
CA GLN A 237 -30.64 -11.43 13.12
C GLN A 237 -30.26 -12.25 11.89
N MET A 238 -30.39 -13.58 11.99
CA MET A 238 -30.26 -14.47 10.84
C MET A 238 -31.17 -13.96 9.72
N PRO A 239 -30.69 -13.87 8.46
CA PRO A 239 -31.57 -13.58 7.34
C PRO A 239 -32.69 -14.62 7.32
N ALA A 240 -33.93 -14.18 7.17
CA ALA A 240 -35.04 -15.07 6.90
C ALA A 240 -34.68 -15.91 5.65
N TYR A 241 -34.94 -17.21 5.71
CA TYR A 241 -34.67 -18.13 4.61
C TYR A 241 -35.38 -17.64 3.35
N ASP A 242 -34.58 -17.17 2.39
CA ASP A 242 -35.04 -16.73 1.08
C ASP A 242 -35.12 -17.97 0.18
N LYS A 243 -36.36 -18.34 -0.16
CA LYS A 243 -36.66 -19.50 -1.00
C LYS A 243 -36.05 -19.37 -2.40
N ASP A 244 -35.78 -18.14 -2.84
CA ASP A 244 -35.33 -17.84 -4.19
C ASP A 244 -33.83 -17.50 -4.24
N ALA A 245 -33.11 -17.58 -3.11
CA ALA A 245 -31.70 -17.19 -3.03
C ALA A 245 -30.80 -18.02 -3.96
N GLU A 246 -31.01 -19.34 -4.01
CA GLU A 246 -30.23 -20.24 -4.86
C GLU A 246 -30.51 -20.01 -6.36
N LEU A 247 -31.78 -19.76 -6.71
CA LEU A 247 -32.20 -19.42 -8.06
C LEU A 247 -31.58 -18.09 -8.50
N SER A 248 -31.70 -17.06 -7.65
CA SER A 248 -31.16 -15.72 -7.90
C SER A 248 -29.65 -15.73 -8.05
N SER A 249 -28.94 -16.48 -7.20
CA SER A 249 -27.48 -16.65 -7.26
C SER A 249 -27.03 -17.30 -8.57
N LEU A 250 -27.73 -18.35 -9.01
CA LEU A 250 -27.43 -19.03 -10.27
C LEU A 250 -27.72 -18.13 -11.47
N THR A 251 -28.83 -17.40 -11.49
CA THR A 251 -29.17 -16.45 -12.56
C THR A 251 -28.12 -15.36 -12.74
N LEU A 252 -27.65 -14.76 -11.64
CA LEU A 252 -26.60 -13.74 -11.68
C LEU A 252 -25.28 -14.30 -12.24
N THR A 253 -24.92 -15.51 -11.81
CA THR A 253 -23.69 -16.18 -12.25
C THR A 253 -23.73 -16.52 -13.74
N ILE A 254 -24.86 -17.01 -14.24
CA ILE A 254 -25.06 -17.31 -15.68
C ILE A 254 -24.94 -16.03 -16.52
N ASN A 255 -25.52 -14.92 -16.08
CA ASN A 255 -25.43 -13.64 -16.80
C ASN A 255 -23.98 -13.13 -16.90
N ALA A 256 -23.18 -13.32 -15.84
CA ALA A 256 -21.76 -12.99 -15.85
C ALA A 256 -20.97 -13.88 -16.84
N TRP A 257 -21.25 -15.19 -16.87
CA TRP A 257 -20.63 -16.12 -17.82
C TRP A 257 -21.01 -15.81 -19.28
N ASN A 258 -22.28 -15.49 -19.54
CA ASN A 258 -22.74 -15.09 -20.88
C ASN A 258 -21.99 -13.85 -21.39
N THR A 259 -21.85 -12.83 -20.54
CA THR A 259 -21.08 -11.62 -20.88
C THR A 259 -19.62 -11.96 -21.23
N SER A 260 -19.01 -12.90 -20.51
CA SER A 260 -17.65 -13.36 -20.79
C SER A 260 -17.55 -14.11 -22.12
N MET A 261 -18.52 -14.98 -22.43
CA MET A 261 -18.57 -15.74 -23.69
C MET A 261 -18.82 -14.83 -24.90
N GLU A 262 -19.73 -13.86 -24.79
CA GLU A 262 -19.96 -12.86 -25.84
C GLU A 262 -18.70 -12.03 -26.15
N ARG A 263 -17.96 -11.65 -25.10
CA ARG A 263 -16.67 -10.96 -25.26
C ARG A 263 -15.64 -11.84 -25.96
N PHE A 264 -15.56 -13.12 -25.61
CA PHE A 264 -14.69 -14.08 -26.28
C PHE A 264 -15.02 -14.20 -27.77
N LEU A 265 -16.31 -14.28 -28.13
CA LEU A 265 -16.75 -14.34 -29.54
C LEU A 265 -16.37 -13.08 -30.33
N ARG A 266 -16.40 -11.89 -29.70
CA ARG A 266 -16.03 -10.63 -30.36
C ARG A 266 -14.54 -10.48 -30.66
N ILE A 267 -13.68 -11.06 -29.83
CA ILE A 267 -12.23 -10.77 -29.85
C ILE A 267 -11.42 -11.97 -30.39
N SER A 268 -11.93 -13.20 -30.25
CA SER A 268 -11.16 -14.40 -30.58
C SER A 268 -11.07 -14.63 -32.10
N LYS A 269 -9.85 -14.90 -32.58
CA LYS A 269 -9.60 -15.42 -33.93
C LYS A 269 -9.47 -16.94 -33.87
N LEU A 270 -10.61 -17.63 -33.84
CA LEU A 270 -10.65 -19.10 -33.73
C LEU A 270 -9.90 -19.83 -34.86
N SER A 271 -9.72 -19.19 -36.01
CA SER A 271 -8.92 -19.72 -37.12
C SER A 271 -7.42 -19.88 -36.80
N LEU A 272 -6.91 -19.17 -35.78
CA LEU A 272 -5.51 -19.21 -35.37
C LEU A 272 -5.28 -20.12 -34.14
N ALA A 273 -6.34 -20.70 -33.58
CA ALA A 273 -6.24 -21.56 -32.40
C ALA A 273 -5.89 -23.02 -32.79
N SER A 274 -5.16 -23.71 -31.92
CA SER A 274 -4.84 -25.13 -32.10
C SER A 274 -6.10 -26.00 -31.98
N ASP A 275 -6.12 -27.11 -32.71
CA ASP A 275 -7.29 -28.00 -32.71
C ASP A 275 -7.51 -28.67 -31.35
N GLU A 276 -6.44 -28.95 -30.61
CA GLU A 276 -6.53 -29.44 -29.22
C GLU A 276 -7.21 -28.43 -28.28
N ALA A 277 -6.95 -27.13 -28.47
CA ALA A 277 -7.59 -26.08 -27.66
C ALA A 277 -9.07 -25.90 -28.03
N LYS A 278 -9.42 -26.02 -29.32
CA LYS A 278 -10.81 -25.99 -29.78
C LYS A 278 -11.60 -27.18 -29.22
N GLU A 279 -11.00 -28.37 -29.23
CA GLU A 279 -11.65 -29.57 -28.72
C GLU A 279 -11.90 -29.50 -27.21
N LYS A 280 -10.92 -29.04 -26.41
CA LYS A 280 -11.10 -28.81 -24.97
C LYS A 280 -12.21 -27.80 -24.67
N LEU A 281 -12.28 -26.70 -25.44
CA LEU A 281 -13.34 -25.71 -25.29
C LEU A 281 -14.72 -26.29 -25.65
N ASN A 282 -14.78 -27.06 -26.74
CA ASN A 282 -16.01 -27.71 -27.18
C ASN A 282 -16.56 -28.68 -26.12
N GLN A 283 -15.70 -29.51 -25.52
CA GLN A 283 -16.08 -30.44 -24.45
C GLN A 283 -16.63 -29.71 -23.21
N ALA A 284 -16.01 -28.59 -22.82
CA ALA A 284 -16.50 -27.77 -21.72
C ALA A 284 -17.87 -27.15 -22.00
N LEU A 285 -18.10 -26.66 -23.22
CA LEU A 285 -19.37 -26.09 -23.66
C LEU A 285 -20.49 -27.13 -23.72
N ILE A 286 -20.20 -28.34 -24.22
CA ILE A 286 -21.16 -29.46 -24.22
C ILE A 286 -21.57 -29.80 -22.79
N LYS A 287 -20.61 -29.88 -21.86
CA LYS A 287 -20.91 -30.17 -20.45
C LYS A 287 -21.80 -29.10 -19.81
N LEU A 288 -21.52 -27.81 -20.08
CA LEU A 288 -22.33 -26.69 -19.61
C LEU A 288 -23.75 -26.75 -20.17
N SER A 289 -23.89 -26.99 -21.49
CA SER A 289 -25.18 -27.11 -22.18
C SER A 289 -26.03 -28.25 -21.62
N ASN A 290 -25.44 -29.43 -21.43
CA ASN A 290 -26.13 -30.58 -20.84
C ASN A 290 -26.63 -30.29 -19.42
N THR A 291 -25.80 -29.61 -18.62
CA THR A 291 -26.17 -29.23 -17.24
C THR A 291 -27.30 -28.20 -17.23
N ALA A 292 -27.24 -27.21 -18.13
CA ALA A 292 -28.31 -26.22 -18.28
C ALA A 292 -29.63 -26.87 -18.72
N THR A 293 -29.58 -27.82 -19.65
CA THR A 293 -30.76 -28.57 -20.12
C THR A 293 -31.39 -29.39 -19.00
N LEU A 294 -30.58 -30.03 -18.15
CA LEU A 294 -31.06 -30.76 -16.99
C LEU A 294 -31.76 -29.84 -15.98
N ILE A 295 -31.20 -28.65 -15.72
CA ILE A 295 -31.80 -27.65 -14.84
C ILE A 295 -33.14 -27.17 -15.43
N GLN A 296 -33.20 -26.88 -16.73
CA GLN A 296 -34.44 -26.51 -17.41
C GLN A 296 -35.51 -27.61 -17.34
N PHE A 297 -35.12 -28.88 -17.43
CA PHE A 297 -36.03 -30.01 -17.27
C PHE A 297 -36.59 -30.07 -15.85
N LYS A 298 -35.73 -29.94 -14.82
CA LYS A 298 -36.17 -29.92 -13.41
C LYS A 298 -37.11 -28.76 -13.07
N ILE A 299 -36.88 -27.58 -13.67
CA ILE A 299 -37.78 -26.43 -13.51
C ILE A 299 -39.17 -26.73 -14.10
N LYS A 300 -39.23 -27.47 -15.22
CA LYS A 300 -40.50 -27.86 -15.86
C LYS A 300 -41.22 -29.01 -15.14
N GLU A 301 -40.48 -29.93 -14.52
CA GLU A 301 -41.08 -31.00 -13.70
C GLU A 301 -41.78 -30.44 -12.45
N SER A 302 -41.23 -29.39 -11.82
CA SER A 302 -41.86 -28.75 -10.66
C SER A 302 -43.20 -28.06 -10.95
N ASP A 303 -43.51 -27.77 -12.22
CA ASP A 303 -44.79 -27.17 -12.63
C ASP A 303 -45.92 -28.23 -12.81
N HIS A 304 -45.60 -29.53 -12.81
CA HIS A 304 -46.56 -30.62 -13.05
C HIS A 304 -47.04 -31.37 -11.78
N GLU A 305 -46.49 -31.05 -10.60
CA GLU A 305 -46.90 -31.63 -9.30
C GLU A 305 -47.70 -30.63 -8.43
N SER A 306 -48.17 -29.51 -8.99
CA SER A 306 -49.05 -28.53 -8.31
C SER A 306 -50.52 -28.70 -8.70
#